data_AF-A0A9P0EDD4-F1
#
_entry.id   AF-A0A9P0EDD4-F1
#
_cell.length_a   1.000
_cell.length_b   1.000
_cell.length_c   1.000
_cell.angle_alpha   90.00
_cell.angle_beta   90.00
_cell.angle_gamma   90.00
#
_symmetry.space_group_name_H-M   'P 1'
#
loop_
_entity.id
_entity.type
_entity.pdbx_description
1 polymer ?
#
loop_
_entity_poly.entity_id
_entity_poly.type
_entity_poly.pdbx_seq_one_letter_code
_entity_poly.pdbx_strand_id
1 'polypeptide(L)'
;MENFSASKLFGLALFASLSYLPSQVQGQAAPVALLNTIYNSSFSLTPEQISAANLSDDIVFRVNTVINADRSGLANGGPREDDFYTLPGIHNASQLKPGEVLKIQEVTDTFPFAISAGTTLSRILYTTETLNGTVVPASAFVLWPFASRKFSATNGSFAPVILWTHGTSGFFADAAPSAYRSLYYGDMMPFWLAQAGYTIVAPDYAGLGVGQSWDGSEIPHQYFAGPSGARDAIFSLQAARTAFKGRLDGKFAVMGHSQGGGVAWATAEYVGQLQNKAGSLAKELGDAIKGYVGTVALAPVTKAWEVGTFATVMAGMRLGSIFPDFSLDQWFTPAGIARIDLIREIQGTSSVAQQLFLNSPASDFLKPGWYNGSHHARSFEGFANPGGRDFAGPLMVVQGTQDVFVSHDITSASVEATCQISPDNHLTYVVVDGYGHTPLISATRLTYIQWLEDRFSGKTAQSGCSQVNLESVEGSAQAGHSFPQWTSGLEHSYLNVGSVYEMGVSCLRFSLFFGGTLAVWQDVVMIINGLEYAGRITVIVGYLILSKHGA
;
A
#
# COMPACT_ATOMS: atom_id res chain seq x y z
N MET A 1 -3.86 42.20 -68.80
CA MET A 1 -2.57 42.90 -68.96
C MET A 1 -2.05 43.23 -67.58
N GLU A 2 -0.96 42.56 -67.22
CA GLU A 2 0.21 43.05 -66.46
C GLU A 2 0.07 43.68 -65.06
N ASN A 3 0.56 42.90 -64.08
CA ASN A 3 1.72 43.13 -63.22
C ASN A 3 1.83 44.34 -62.24
N PHE A 4 1.89 43.94 -60.96
CA PHE A 4 2.87 44.28 -59.90
C PHE A 4 3.20 45.74 -59.52
N SER A 5 3.03 46.06 -58.23
CA SER A 5 4.15 46.41 -57.32
C SER A 5 3.70 46.42 -55.85
N ALA A 6 4.63 46.10 -54.96
CA ALA A 6 4.44 45.84 -53.53
C ALA A 6 4.56 47.09 -52.65
N SER A 7 4.10 46.90 -51.40
CA SER A 7 4.49 47.58 -50.14
C SER A 7 3.88 48.94 -49.78
N LYS A 8 3.02 48.95 -48.75
CA LYS A 8 3.19 49.71 -47.48
C LYS A 8 1.92 49.68 -46.60
N LEU A 9 2.14 49.37 -45.30
CA LEU A 9 1.36 49.69 -44.08
C LEU A 9 -0.12 49.27 -43.99
N PHE A 10 -0.48 48.30 -43.11
CA PHE A 10 -0.78 48.47 -41.67
C PHE A 10 -1.73 49.64 -41.34
N GLY A 11 -2.96 49.33 -40.90
CA GLY A 11 -3.79 50.29 -40.17
C GLY A 11 -5.29 50.00 -40.15
N LEU A 12 -5.76 49.45 -39.03
CA LEU A 12 -7.12 49.59 -38.47
C LEU A 12 -8.33 49.11 -39.30
N ALA A 13 -8.79 47.88 -39.02
CA ALA A 13 -10.21 47.54 -39.07
C ALA A 13 -10.51 46.25 -38.28
N LEU A 14 -10.33 46.24 -36.95
CA LEU A 14 -10.93 45.21 -36.07
C LEU A 14 -10.84 45.63 -34.58
N PHE A 15 -11.41 46.78 -34.25
CA PHE A 15 -11.64 47.22 -32.86
C PHE A 15 -13.08 47.74 -32.72
N ALA A 16 -14.07 46.84 -32.79
CA ALA A 16 -15.45 47.12 -32.40
C ALA A 16 -16.27 45.83 -32.27
N SER A 17 -15.92 44.94 -31.33
CA SER A 17 -16.81 43.85 -30.84
C SER A 17 -16.17 43.01 -29.72
N LEU A 18 -15.58 43.66 -28.70
CA LEU A 18 -15.04 42.97 -27.52
C LEU A 18 -15.31 43.77 -26.23
N SER A 19 -16.57 44.17 -26.03
CA SER A 19 -17.01 44.91 -24.84
C SER A 19 -18.33 44.37 -24.26
N TYR A 20 -18.48 43.05 -24.26
CA TYR A 20 -19.42 42.33 -23.40
C TYR A 20 -18.80 41.01 -22.95
N LEU A 21 -18.02 41.08 -21.86
CA LEU A 21 -17.77 40.03 -20.87
C LEU A 21 -16.56 40.48 -20.00
N PRO A 22 -16.81 41.20 -18.90
CA PRO A 22 -16.13 40.81 -17.68
C PRO A 22 -17.02 41.02 -16.45
N SER A 23 -17.74 39.98 -16.03
CA SER A 23 -18.33 39.96 -14.67
C SER A 23 -18.70 38.58 -14.11
N GLN A 24 -18.34 37.45 -14.76
CA GLN A 24 -18.67 36.12 -14.22
C GLN A 24 -17.48 35.21 -13.88
N VAL A 25 -16.22 35.63 -14.10
CA VAL A 25 -15.05 34.79 -13.73
C VAL A 25 -14.55 35.09 -12.30
N GLN A 26 -15.07 36.12 -11.64
CA GLN A 26 -14.58 36.56 -10.33
C GLN A 26 -15.39 36.04 -9.13
N GLY A 27 -16.29 35.07 -9.35
CA GLY A 27 -17.25 34.58 -8.34
C GLY A 27 -17.05 33.16 -7.81
N GLN A 28 -16.03 32.40 -8.24
CA GLN A 28 -15.89 30.99 -7.83
C GLN A 28 -14.46 30.51 -7.53
N ALA A 29 -13.45 31.38 -7.62
CA ALA A 29 -12.16 31.04 -7.03
C ALA A 29 -12.29 31.27 -5.52
N ALA A 30 -12.58 30.20 -4.78
CA ALA A 30 -12.25 30.17 -3.36
C ALA A 30 -10.80 30.66 -3.21
N PRO A 31 -10.47 31.47 -2.19
CA PRO A 31 -9.08 31.84 -1.96
C PRO A 31 -8.26 30.55 -2.01
N VAL A 32 -7.16 30.55 -2.78
CA VAL A 32 -6.19 29.46 -2.76
C VAL A 32 -5.72 29.39 -1.32
N ALA A 33 -6.33 28.51 -0.53
CA ALA A 33 -5.75 28.09 0.72
C ALA A 33 -4.39 27.56 0.29
N LEU A 34 -3.32 28.22 0.75
CA LEU A 34 -2.00 27.63 0.71
C LEU A 34 -2.19 26.25 1.33
N LEU A 35 -2.11 25.21 0.51
CA LEU A 35 -1.87 23.87 0.99
C LEU A 35 -0.57 24.03 1.79
N ASN A 36 -0.68 24.05 3.11
CA ASN A 36 0.49 23.88 3.95
C ASN A 36 0.91 22.42 3.74
N THR A 37 1.57 22.14 2.61
CA THR A 37 2.14 20.85 2.25
C THR A 37 3.35 20.53 3.12
N ILE A 38 3.78 21.49 3.94
CA ILE A 38 4.94 21.40 4.81
C ILE A 38 4.47 21.00 6.21
N TYR A 39 3.88 19.81 6.35
CA TYR A 39 3.95 19.09 7.62
C TYR A 39 5.31 18.41 7.69
N ASN A 40 6.39 19.20 7.65
CA ASN A 40 7.73 18.64 7.64
C ASN A 40 8.04 18.23 9.07
N SER A 41 7.80 16.96 9.39
CA SER A 41 8.23 16.40 10.66
C SER A 41 9.69 16.80 10.90
N SER A 42 9.98 17.28 12.11
CA SER A 42 11.32 17.71 12.53
C SER A 42 11.94 16.69 13.50
N PHE A 43 11.54 15.43 13.38
CA PHE A 43 12.03 14.36 14.23
C PHE A 43 13.54 14.20 14.05
N SER A 44 14.21 13.97 15.18
CA SER A 44 15.59 13.55 15.21
C SER A 44 15.77 12.58 16.36
N LEU A 45 16.50 11.49 16.11
CA LEU A 45 16.95 10.57 17.15
C LEU A 45 17.79 11.31 18.19
N THR A 46 17.52 11.05 19.47
CA THR A 46 18.29 11.60 20.57
C THR A 46 19.66 10.92 20.68
N PRO A 47 20.69 11.57 21.26
CA PRO A 47 21.97 10.93 21.55
C PRO A 47 21.82 9.63 22.36
N GLU A 48 20.87 9.59 23.28
CA GLU A 48 20.55 8.41 24.10
C GLU A 48 20.01 7.26 23.24
N GLN A 49 19.05 7.53 22.34
CA GLN A 49 18.51 6.54 21.39
C GLN A 49 19.60 6.00 20.45
N ILE A 50 20.47 6.89 19.93
CA ILE A 50 21.57 6.53 19.03
C ILE A 50 22.55 5.59 19.75
N SER A 51 22.95 5.96 20.97
CA SER A 51 23.89 5.18 21.78
C SER A 51 23.28 3.84 22.21
N ALA A 52 22.01 3.82 22.63
CA ALA A 52 21.35 2.60 23.12
C ALA A 52 21.16 1.56 22.01
N ALA A 53 20.79 1.99 20.80
CA ALA A 53 20.58 1.12 19.65
C ALA A 53 21.87 0.84 18.84
N ASN A 54 23.01 1.38 19.26
CA ASN A 54 24.31 1.26 18.61
C ASN A 54 24.23 1.55 17.10
N LEU A 55 23.78 2.75 16.76
CA LEU A 55 23.58 3.18 15.38
C LEU A 55 24.82 3.94 14.86
N SER A 56 25.20 3.68 13.62
CA SER A 56 26.17 4.51 12.90
C SER A 56 25.52 5.81 12.43
N ASP A 57 26.32 6.86 12.20
CA ASP A 57 25.85 8.16 11.67
C ASP A 57 25.02 8.01 10.39
N ASP A 58 25.41 7.06 9.55
CA ASP A 58 24.73 6.73 8.30
C ASP A 58 23.32 6.11 8.53
N ILE A 59 23.17 5.20 9.49
CA ILE A 59 21.86 4.69 9.88
C ILE A 59 21.02 5.80 10.53
N VAL A 60 21.62 6.64 11.38
CA VAL A 60 20.94 7.78 12.02
C VAL A 60 20.39 8.73 10.97
N PHE A 61 21.21 9.12 9.99
CA PHE A 61 20.80 9.97 8.88
C PHE A 61 19.61 9.37 8.12
N ARG A 62 19.69 8.09 7.73
CA ARG A 62 18.61 7.43 7.00
C ARG A 62 17.33 7.29 7.83
N VAL A 63 17.42 6.88 9.10
CA VAL A 63 16.26 6.74 9.99
C VAL A 63 15.56 8.10 10.17
N ASN A 64 16.31 9.15 10.50
CA ASN A 64 15.75 10.51 10.63
C ASN A 64 15.10 10.97 9.32
N THR A 65 15.69 10.66 8.18
CA THR A 65 15.14 11.04 6.87
C THR A 65 13.82 10.32 6.58
N VAL A 66 13.79 8.99 6.71
CA VAL A 66 12.59 8.20 6.36
C VAL A 66 11.43 8.44 7.33
N ILE A 67 11.70 8.57 8.64
CA ILE A 67 10.62 8.81 9.62
C ILE A 67 10.01 10.21 9.46
N ASN A 68 10.83 11.21 9.08
CA ASN A 68 10.31 12.52 8.76
C ASN A 68 9.43 12.48 7.51
N ALA A 69 9.82 11.74 6.48
CA ALA A 69 8.98 11.56 5.30
C ALA A 69 7.67 10.82 5.63
N ASP A 70 7.74 9.73 6.41
CA ASP A 70 6.55 8.96 6.80
C ASP A 70 5.55 9.82 7.58
N ARG A 71 6.02 10.57 8.60
CA ARG A 71 5.18 11.44 9.42
C ARG A 71 4.63 12.62 8.63
N SER A 72 5.41 13.19 7.72
CA SER A 72 4.92 14.20 6.76
C SER A 72 3.84 13.66 5.82
N GLY A 73 3.86 12.34 5.58
CA GLY A 73 2.88 11.62 4.77
C GLY A 73 1.56 11.31 5.47
N LEU A 74 1.39 11.68 6.75
CA LEU A 74 0.15 11.45 7.50
C LEU A 74 -0.85 12.59 7.25
N ALA A 75 -2.11 12.22 6.99
CA ALA A 75 -3.23 13.15 7.00
C ALA A 75 -3.61 13.47 8.45
N ASN A 76 -3.93 14.73 8.75
CA ASN A 76 -4.32 15.20 10.09
C ASN A 76 -3.30 14.86 11.20
N GLY A 77 -2.01 14.75 10.89
CA GLY A 77 -0.98 14.34 11.85
C GLY A 77 -0.99 12.84 12.20
N GLY A 78 -1.90 12.05 11.63
CA GLY A 78 -2.03 10.62 11.84
C GLY A 78 -2.91 10.24 13.03
N PRO A 79 -2.97 8.95 13.40
CA PRO A 79 -3.97 8.45 14.34
C PRO A 79 -3.90 9.01 15.76
N ARG A 80 -2.76 9.55 16.17
CA ARG A 80 -2.60 10.21 17.47
C ARG A 80 -3.18 11.62 17.54
N GLU A 81 -3.36 12.26 16.39
CA GLU A 81 -3.82 13.65 16.26
C GLU A 81 -5.18 13.75 15.55
N ASP A 82 -5.62 12.69 14.86
CA ASP A 82 -6.91 12.61 14.20
C ASP A 82 -7.98 11.97 15.11
N ASP A 83 -8.93 12.80 15.56
CA ASP A 83 -10.08 12.42 16.39
C ASP A 83 -10.87 11.23 15.81
N PHE A 84 -10.78 10.95 14.51
CA PHE A 84 -11.41 9.77 13.91
C PHE A 84 -11.01 8.49 14.63
N TYR A 85 -9.72 8.30 14.97
CA TYR A 85 -9.20 7.07 15.60
C TYR A 85 -9.45 6.99 17.10
N THR A 86 -9.97 8.06 17.72
CA THR A 86 -10.38 8.01 19.11
C THR A 86 -11.59 7.10 19.27
N LEU A 87 -11.44 6.07 20.10
CA LEU A 87 -12.48 5.09 20.38
C LEU A 87 -13.69 5.73 21.07
N PRO A 88 -14.93 5.37 20.66
CA PRO A 88 -16.11 5.80 21.39
C PRO A 88 -16.14 5.17 22.78
N GLY A 89 -16.63 5.91 23.77
CA GLY A 89 -16.87 5.39 25.12
C GLY A 89 -18.00 4.37 25.11
N ILE A 90 -17.69 3.08 25.29
CA ILE A 90 -18.65 1.98 25.28
C ILE A 90 -18.71 1.33 26.66
N HIS A 91 -19.85 1.48 27.34
CA HIS A 91 -20.17 0.74 28.56
C HIS A 91 -20.51 -0.70 28.14
N ASN A 92 -19.60 -1.67 28.33
CA ASN A 92 -19.66 -3.09 27.92
C ASN A 92 -18.92 -3.46 26.62
N ALA A 93 -17.74 -2.89 26.38
CA ALA A 93 -16.87 -3.30 25.26
C ALA A 93 -16.61 -4.83 25.20
N SER A 94 -16.64 -5.53 26.34
CA SER A 94 -16.49 -6.99 26.42
C SER A 94 -17.63 -7.80 25.81
N GLN A 95 -18.76 -7.16 25.46
CA GLN A 95 -19.91 -7.81 24.81
C GLN A 95 -19.94 -7.61 23.30
N LEU A 96 -19.04 -6.77 22.76
CA LEU A 96 -18.96 -6.54 21.33
C LEU A 96 -18.57 -7.83 20.62
N LYS A 97 -19.21 -8.07 19.48
CA LYS A 97 -18.83 -9.14 18.56
C LYS A 97 -17.89 -8.60 17.49
N PRO A 98 -17.05 -9.45 16.87
CA PRO A 98 -16.34 -9.07 15.65
C PRO A 98 -17.29 -8.66 14.52
N GLY A 99 -16.87 -7.70 13.70
CA GLY A 99 -17.62 -7.16 12.56
C GLY A 99 -18.65 -6.08 12.89
N GLU A 100 -18.69 -5.60 14.14
CA GLU A 100 -19.55 -4.49 14.56
C GLU A 100 -18.94 -3.14 14.19
N VAL A 101 -19.79 -2.19 13.77
CA VAL A 101 -19.37 -0.83 13.44
C VAL A 101 -19.34 0.01 14.71
N LEU A 102 -18.21 0.64 14.97
CA LEU A 102 -18.00 1.51 16.14
C LEU A 102 -18.17 2.99 15.80
N LYS A 103 -17.69 3.41 14.64
CA LYS A 103 -17.71 4.81 14.19
C LYS A 103 -17.71 4.87 12.67
N ILE A 104 -18.44 5.82 12.11
CA ILE A 104 -18.52 6.04 10.66
C ILE A 104 -18.20 7.50 10.38
N GLN A 105 -17.23 7.74 9.50
CA GLN A 105 -17.07 9.00 8.80
C GLN A 105 -17.56 8.79 7.36
N GLU A 106 -18.84 9.08 7.11
CA GLU A 106 -19.49 8.75 5.84
C GLU A 106 -18.86 9.48 4.66
N VAL A 107 -18.48 10.75 4.84
CA VAL A 107 -17.68 11.50 3.87
C VAL A 107 -16.55 12.18 4.62
N THR A 108 -15.32 11.83 4.27
CA THR A 108 -14.11 12.39 4.87
C THR A 108 -13.77 13.70 4.20
N ASP A 109 -13.41 14.72 4.97
CA ASP A 109 -12.78 15.91 4.39
C ASP A 109 -11.44 15.50 3.78
N THR A 110 -11.32 15.67 2.47
CA THR A 110 -10.14 15.26 1.72
C THR A 110 -9.09 16.36 1.62
N PHE A 111 -9.28 17.53 2.21
CA PHE A 111 -8.26 18.59 2.27
C PHE A 111 -6.88 18.10 2.78
N PRO A 112 -6.80 17.30 3.86
CA PRO A 112 -5.55 16.72 4.33
C PRO A 112 -5.10 15.49 3.54
N PHE A 113 -5.86 15.02 2.56
CA PHE A 113 -5.54 13.83 1.77
C PHE A 113 -5.08 14.19 0.34
N ALA A 114 -4.44 13.23 -0.31
CA ALA A 114 -3.97 13.29 -1.70
C ALA A 114 -4.52 12.08 -2.47
N ILE A 115 -5.85 11.93 -2.46
CA ILE A 115 -6.56 10.86 -3.19
C ILE A 115 -6.81 11.24 -4.65
N SER A 116 -7.00 10.24 -5.51
CA SER A 116 -7.38 10.47 -6.91
C SER A 116 -8.64 11.32 -7.01
N ALA A 117 -8.63 12.31 -7.90
CA ALA A 117 -9.82 13.02 -8.32
C ALA A 117 -10.91 12.04 -8.81
N GLY A 118 -12.18 12.39 -8.60
CA GLY A 118 -13.30 11.50 -8.93
C GLY A 118 -13.44 10.31 -8.00
N THR A 119 -12.91 10.40 -6.77
CA THR A 119 -13.18 9.43 -5.70
C THR A 119 -13.74 10.14 -4.46
N THR A 120 -14.43 9.39 -3.61
CA THR A 120 -14.86 9.85 -2.28
C THR A 120 -14.29 8.92 -1.23
N LEU A 121 -13.79 9.47 -0.12
CA LEU A 121 -13.22 8.70 0.97
C LEU A 121 -14.21 8.64 2.14
N SER A 122 -14.47 7.44 2.63
CA SER A 122 -15.08 7.21 3.94
C SER A 122 -14.12 6.44 4.82
N ARG A 123 -14.28 6.56 6.14
CA ARG A 123 -13.51 5.76 7.10
C ARG A 123 -14.46 5.14 8.13
N ILE A 124 -14.15 3.94 8.58
CA ILE A 124 -14.90 3.24 9.64
C ILE A 124 -13.96 2.75 10.73
N LEU A 125 -14.41 2.85 11.98
CA LEU A 125 -13.89 2.02 13.07
C LEU A 125 -14.83 0.84 13.25
N TYR A 126 -14.26 -0.34 13.41
CA TYR A 126 -15.01 -1.59 13.54
C TYR A 126 -14.31 -2.53 14.51
N THR A 127 -14.99 -3.60 14.91
CA THR A 127 -14.37 -4.68 15.69
C THR A 127 -13.89 -5.80 14.79
N THR A 128 -12.75 -6.38 15.15
CA THR A 128 -12.20 -7.61 14.58
C THR A 128 -11.77 -8.53 15.72
N GLU A 129 -11.08 -9.61 15.42
CA GLU A 129 -10.66 -10.62 16.38
C GLU A 129 -9.21 -11.03 16.16
N THR A 130 -8.40 -10.96 17.21
CA THR A 130 -7.01 -11.44 17.18
C THR A 130 -6.96 -12.95 16.97
N LEU A 131 -5.78 -13.50 16.69
CA LEU A 131 -5.60 -14.94 16.56
C LEU A 131 -6.11 -15.73 17.78
N ASN A 132 -5.96 -15.16 18.99
CA ASN A 132 -6.34 -15.77 20.27
C ASN A 132 -7.84 -15.64 20.60
N GLY A 133 -8.63 -15.03 19.71
CA GLY A 133 -10.06 -14.89 19.90
C GLY A 133 -10.49 -13.65 20.68
N THR A 134 -9.58 -12.67 20.86
CA THR A 134 -9.89 -11.43 21.57
C THR A 134 -10.49 -10.42 20.61
N VAL A 135 -11.68 -9.91 20.93
CA VAL A 135 -12.32 -8.84 20.16
C VAL A 135 -11.58 -7.54 20.39
N VAL A 136 -11.12 -6.92 19.31
CA VAL A 136 -10.34 -5.66 19.34
C VAL A 136 -10.87 -4.68 18.30
N PRO A 137 -10.77 -3.36 18.53
CA PRO A 137 -11.09 -2.38 17.52
C PRO A 137 -10.00 -2.30 16.44
N ALA A 138 -10.41 -1.97 15.23
CA ALA A 138 -9.55 -1.68 14.09
C ALA A 138 -10.18 -0.59 13.23
N SER A 139 -9.41 -0.06 12.28
CA SER A 139 -9.87 0.93 11.30
C SER A 139 -9.79 0.40 9.87
N ALA A 140 -10.64 0.95 9.01
CA ALA A 140 -10.64 0.69 7.58
C ALA A 140 -11.07 1.94 6.82
N PHE A 141 -10.68 2.04 5.56
CA PHE A 141 -11.24 3.04 4.65
C PHE A 141 -12.11 2.41 3.56
N VAL A 142 -13.05 3.21 3.05
CA VAL A 142 -13.83 2.90 1.85
C VAL A 142 -13.55 3.98 0.81
N LEU A 143 -13.05 3.58 -0.36
CA LEU A 143 -12.82 4.48 -1.49
C LEU A 143 -13.87 4.24 -2.56
N TRP A 144 -14.73 5.23 -2.74
CA TRP A 144 -15.85 5.17 -3.69
C TRP A 144 -15.42 5.70 -5.05
N PRO A 145 -15.72 4.98 -6.14
CA PRO A 145 -15.55 5.49 -7.49
C PRO A 145 -16.64 6.52 -7.81
N PHE A 146 -16.34 7.52 -8.63
CA PHE A 146 -17.38 8.43 -9.14
C PHE A 146 -18.47 7.68 -9.92
N ALA A 147 -18.05 6.75 -10.80
CA ALA A 147 -18.95 5.90 -11.55
C ALA A 147 -18.66 4.43 -11.21
N SER A 148 -19.63 3.78 -10.55
CA SER A 148 -19.55 2.35 -10.27
C SER A 148 -19.56 1.56 -11.58
N ARG A 149 -18.62 0.62 -11.69
CA ARG A 149 -18.63 -0.39 -12.74
C ARG A 149 -19.89 -1.25 -12.63
N LYS A 150 -20.45 -1.63 -13.78
CA LYS A 150 -21.65 -2.46 -13.88
C LYS A 150 -21.32 -3.74 -14.61
N PHE A 151 -21.83 -4.86 -14.09
CA PHE A 151 -21.66 -6.18 -14.69
C PHE A 151 -23.03 -6.77 -14.99
N SER A 152 -23.23 -7.36 -16.17
CA SER A 152 -24.54 -7.89 -16.58
C SER A 152 -25.10 -8.96 -15.63
N ALA A 153 -24.23 -9.69 -14.93
CA ALA A 153 -24.62 -10.70 -13.93
C ALA A 153 -25.03 -10.11 -12.57
N THR A 154 -24.97 -8.79 -12.42
CA THR A 154 -25.50 -8.04 -11.29
C THR A 154 -26.56 -7.12 -11.85
N ASN A 155 -27.76 -7.01 -11.27
CA ASN A 155 -28.82 -6.10 -11.78
C ASN A 155 -28.46 -4.60 -11.65
N GLY A 156 -27.17 -4.27 -11.53
CA GLY A 156 -26.62 -2.92 -11.37
C GLY A 156 -26.94 -2.27 -10.02
N SER A 157 -27.55 -3.01 -9.08
CA SER A 157 -28.11 -2.46 -7.85
C SER A 157 -27.07 -2.20 -6.75
N PHE A 158 -25.91 -2.87 -6.80
CA PHE A 158 -24.84 -2.76 -5.80
C PHE A 158 -23.50 -2.52 -6.47
N ALA A 159 -22.61 -1.79 -5.80
CA ALA A 159 -21.26 -1.56 -6.29
C ALA A 159 -20.43 -2.86 -6.19
N PRO A 160 -19.59 -3.18 -7.19
CA PRO A 160 -18.65 -4.28 -7.10
C PRO A 160 -17.52 -3.89 -6.15
N VAL A 161 -17.26 -4.75 -5.15
CA VAL A 161 -16.29 -4.45 -4.09
C VAL A 161 -14.97 -5.18 -4.30
N ILE A 162 -13.85 -4.47 -4.23
CA ILE A 162 -12.55 -5.09 -3.97
C ILE A 162 -12.21 -4.89 -2.50
N LEU A 163 -12.09 -6.00 -1.78
CA LEU A 163 -11.52 -6.03 -0.44
C LEU A 163 -10.00 -6.03 -0.58
N TRP A 164 -9.39 -4.86 -0.44
CA TRP A 164 -7.97 -4.63 -0.66
C TRP A 164 -7.16 -4.85 0.62
N THR A 165 -6.34 -5.91 0.63
CA THR A 165 -5.43 -6.24 1.72
C THR A 165 -4.04 -5.70 1.38
N HIS A 166 -3.63 -4.62 2.05
CA HIS A 166 -2.37 -3.94 1.77
C HIS A 166 -1.15 -4.75 2.24
N GLY A 167 0.00 -4.52 1.60
CA GLY A 167 1.30 -5.02 2.06
C GLY A 167 1.85 -4.23 3.27
N THR A 168 3.10 -4.51 3.65
CA THR A 168 3.68 -4.06 4.92
C THR A 168 3.84 -2.54 5.05
N SER A 169 2.83 -1.85 5.58
CA SER A 169 2.90 -0.41 5.89
C SER A 169 3.70 -0.12 7.17
N GLY A 170 3.66 -1.03 8.14
CA GLY A 170 4.39 -0.91 9.39
C GLY A 170 3.72 -1.75 10.48
N PHE A 171 3.91 -1.34 11.74
CA PHE A 171 3.65 -2.22 12.89
C PHE A 171 2.93 -1.54 14.06
N PHE A 172 2.65 -0.24 13.91
CA PHE A 172 2.11 0.64 14.94
C PHE A 172 0.99 1.50 14.37
N ALA A 173 0.26 2.21 15.22
CA ALA A 173 -0.92 2.98 14.84
C ALA A 173 -0.68 3.88 13.60
N ASP A 174 0.39 4.67 13.59
CA ASP A 174 0.73 5.60 12.50
C ASP A 174 0.96 4.92 11.14
N ALA A 175 1.14 3.60 11.11
CA ALA A 175 1.31 2.85 9.87
C ALA A 175 -0.03 2.42 9.22
N ALA A 176 -1.19 2.88 9.70
CA ALA A 176 -2.48 2.63 9.05
C ALA A 176 -2.55 3.27 7.66
N PRO A 177 -2.82 2.53 6.57
CA PRO A 177 -3.11 3.11 5.27
C PRO A 177 -4.17 4.21 5.30
N SER A 178 -5.25 4.07 6.07
CA SER A 178 -6.32 5.08 6.19
C SER A 178 -5.86 6.41 6.81
N ALA A 179 -4.66 6.46 7.41
CA ALA A 179 -4.04 7.65 7.96
C ALA A 179 -3.10 8.36 6.99
N TYR A 180 -2.64 7.68 5.93
CA TYR A 180 -1.75 8.28 4.94
C TYR A 180 -2.51 9.17 3.97
N ARG A 181 -1.89 10.30 3.58
CA ARG A 181 -2.43 11.21 2.57
C ARG A 181 -2.80 10.48 1.27
N SER A 182 -1.96 9.55 0.82
CA SER A 182 -2.15 8.75 -0.41
C SER A 182 -2.81 7.39 -0.19
N LEU A 183 -3.37 7.13 1.00
CA LEU A 183 -3.83 5.79 1.38
C LEU A 183 -2.75 4.71 1.16
N TYR A 184 -1.52 5.06 1.52
CA TYR A 184 -0.28 4.29 1.39
C TYR A 184 0.20 4.11 -0.07
N TYR A 185 -0.40 3.24 -0.86
CA TYR A 185 0.08 2.86 -2.20
C TYR A 185 -0.32 3.83 -3.35
N GLY A 186 -1.31 4.72 -3.13
CA GLY A 186 -1.76 5.70 -4.12
C GLY A 186 -2.23 5.13 -5.47
N ASP A 187 -1.62 5.60 -6.57
CA ASP A 187 -1.98 5.22 -7.94
C ASP A 187 -1.55 3.80 -8.34
N MET A 188 -0.64 3.18 -7.57
CA MET A 188 -0.30 1.78 -7.77
C MET A 188 -1.51 0.90 -7.41
N MET A 189 -2.04 1.13 -6.20
CA MET A 189 -3.29 0.66 -5.61
C MET A 189 -3.60 1.57 -4.41
N PRO A 190 -4.83 1.73 -3.92
CA PRO A 190 -6.07 1.27 -4.49
C PRO A 190 -6.66 2.23 -5.54
N PHE A 191 -6.04 3.39 -5.84
CA PHE A 191 -6.68 4.43 -6.66
C PHE A 191 -7.00 3.93 -8.06
N TRP A 192 -6.10 3.16 -8.67
CA TRP A 192 -6.35 2.56 -9.98
C TRP A 192 -7.61 1.68 -10.00
N LEU A 193 -7.83 0.85 -8.98
CA LEU A 193 -9.04 0.00 -8.90
C LEU A 193 -10.31 0.86 -8.71
N ALA A 194 -10.22 1.92 -7.92
CA ALA A 194 -11.32 2.88 -7.78
C ALA A 194 -11.61 3.60 -9.11
N GLN A 195 -10.58 4.07 -9.82
CA GLN A 195 -10.73 4.67 -11.15
C GLN A 195 -11.29 3.68 -12.18
N ALA A 196 -11.01 2.38 -12.04
CA ALA A 196 -11.61 1.31 -12.83
C ALA A 196 -13.08 1.00 -12.45
N GLY A 197 -13.66 1.74 -11.49
CA GLY A 197 -15.07 1.69 -11.11
C GLY A 197 -15.41 0.68 -10.02
N TYR A 198 -14.42 0.12 -9.32
CA TYR A 198 -14.67 -0.73 -8.15
C TYR A 198 -14.75 0.12 -6.88
N THR A 199 -15.63 -0.25 -5.95
CA THR A 199 -15.56 0.29 -4.58
C THR A 199 -14.52 -0.48 -3.79
N ILE A 200 -13.63 0.22 -3.11
CA ILE A 200 -12.55 -0.39 -2.35
C ILE A 200 -12.93 -0.37 -0.89
N VAL A 201 -12.88 -1.53 -0.23
CA VAL A 201 -12.87 -1.63 1.23
C VAL A 201 -11.48 -2.11 1.60
N ALA A 202 -10.79 -1.38 2.47
CA ALA A 202 -9.41 -1.70 2.82
C ALA A 202 -9.23 -1.62 4.34
N PRO A 203 -9.05 -2.77 5.04
CA PRO A 203 -8.69 -2.75 6.46
C PRO A 203 -7.28 -2.19 6.63
N ASP A 204 -7.03 -1.54 7.76
CA ASP A 204 -5.66 -1.23 8.19
C ASP A 204 -4.98 -2.42 8.91
N TYR A 205 -5.73 -3.46 9.26
CA TYR A 205 -5.37 -4.53 10.22
C TYR A 205 -5.34 -4.08 11.68
N ALA A 206 -5.61 -5.02 12.59
CA ALA A 206 -5.61 -4.78 14.02
C ALA A 206 -4.24 -4.23 14.50
N GLY A 207 -4.26 -3.20 15.34
CA GLY A 207 -3.05 -2.55 15.85
C GLY A 207 -2.47 -1.46 14.94
N LEU A 208 -2.94 -1.35 13.69
CA LEU A 208 -2.70 -0.17 12.86
C LEU A 208 -3.92 0.77 12.97
N GLY A 209 -3.68 2.08 12.99
CA GLY A 209 -4.70 3.10 13.20
C GLY A 209 -5.17 3.16 14.65
N VAL A 210 -5.77 2.08 15.14
CA VAL A 210 -6.18 1.93 16.54
C VAL A 210 -5.18 1.03 17.27
N GLY A 211 -4.25 1.66 18.00
CA GLY A 211 -3.18 0.96 18.72
C GLY A 211 -3.53 0.53 20.16
N GLN A 212 -4.66 0.98 20.70
CA GLN A 212 -5.08 0.69 22.08
C GLN A 212 -6.53 0.23 22.15
N SER A 213 -6.80 -0.72 23.04
CA SER A 213 -8.16 -1.17 23.36
C SER A 213 -8.80 -0.26 24.41
N TRP A 214 -10.08 -0.48 24.71
CA TRP A 214 -10.84 0.32 25.68
C TRP A 214 -10.31 0.26 27.12
N ASP A 215 -9.55 -0.78 27.47
CA ASP A 215 -8.89 -0.93 28.77
C ASP A 215 -7.47 -0.32 28.81
N GLY A 216 -7.04 0.33 27.72
CA GLY A 216 -5.71 0.91 27.56
C GLY A 216 -4.62 -0.10 27.21
N SER A 217 -4.94 -1.38 27.06
CA SER A 217 -3.99 -2.38 26.57
C SER A 217 -3.61 -2.10 25.13
N GLU A 218 -2.35 -2.38 24.78
CA GLU A 218 -1.86 -2.24 23.42
C GLU A 218 -2.42 -3.36 22.53
N ILE A 219 -2.85 -3.00 21.32
CA ILE A 219 -3.28 -3.95 20.29
C ILE A 219 -2.09 -4.19 19.36
N PRO A 220 -1.48 -5.39 19.38
CA PRO A 220 -0.36 -5.70 18.52
C PRO A 220 -0.84 -6.03 17.10
N HIS A 221 -0.17 -5.48 16.10
CA HIS A 221 -0.26 -6.01 14.74
C HIS A 221 0.37 -7.40 14.70
N GLN A 222 -0.46 -8.43 14.53
CA GLN A 222 -0.02 -9.83 14.42
C GLN A 222 0.51 -10.07 12.99
N TYR A 223 1.64 -9.41 12.70
CA TYR A 223 2.30 -9.39 11.40
C TYR A 223 2.55 -10.80 10.87
N PHE A 224 2.21 -11.03 9.59
CA PHE A 224 2.17 -12.33 8.91
C PHE A 224 1.24 -13.42 9.46
N ALA A 225 0.46 -13.17 10.51
CA ALA A 225 -0.55 -14.13 10.96
C ALA A 225 -1.74 -14.16 10.00
N GLY A 226 -1.65 -14.98 8.95
CA GLY A 226 -2.67 -15.10 7.89
C GLY A 226 -4.11 -15.17 8.40
N PRO A 227 -4.45 -16.01 9.40
CA PRO A 227 -5.80 -16.07 9.95
C PRO A 227 -6.27 -14.77 10.62
N SER A 228 -5.39 -14.03 11.29
CA SER A 228 -5.75 -12.73 11.88
C SER A 228 -6.03 -11.70 10.78
N GLY A 229 -5.16 -11.61 9.77
CA GLY A 229 -5.38 -10.72 8.63
C GLY A 229 -6.64 -11.05 7.84
N ALA A 230 -6.96 -12.35 7.67
CA ALA A 230 -8.18 -12.80 7.00
C ALA A 230 -9.45 -12.38 7.77
N ARG A 231 -9.41 -12.43 9.11
CA ARG A 231 -10.48 -11.91 9.98
C ARG A 231 -10.61 -10.40 9.83
N ASP A 232 -9.51 -9.66 9.89
CA ASP A 232 -9.50 -8.20 9.71
C ASP A 232 -10.15 -7.80 8.37
N ALA A 233 -9.80 -8.52 7.29
CA ALA A 233 -10.41 -8.37 5.98
C ALA A 233 -11.93 -8.63 6.01
N ILE A 234 -12.39 -9.83 6.40
CA ILE A 234 -13.81 -10.17 6.35
C ILE A 234 -14.66 -9.30 7.27
N PHE A 235 -14.19 -9.01 8.48
CA PHE A 235 -14.91 -8.16 9.42
C PHE A 235 -14.96 -6.69 8.98
N SER A 236 -13.94 -6.18 8.28
CA SER A 236 -14.00 -4.84 7.68
C SER A 236 -15.08 -4.75 6.60
N LEU A 237 -15.23 -5.80 5.77
CA LEU A 237 -16.27 -5.86 4.75
C LEU A 237 -17.67 -5.94 5.38
N GLN A 238 -17.83 -6.76 6.42
CA GLN A 238 -19.07 -6.87 7.17
C GLN A 238 -19.47 -5.52 7.81
N ALA A 239 -18.52 -4.84 8.44
CA ALA A 239 -18.72 -3.53 9.03
C ALA A 239 -19.05 -2.48 7.95
N ALA A 240 -18.34 -2.48 6.82
CA ALA A 240 -18.62 -1.58 5.71
C ALA A 240 -20.02 -1.80 5.11
N ARG A 241 -20.45 -3.05 4.93
CA ARG A 241 -21.82 -3.39 4.49
C ARG A 241 -22.87 -2.87 5.46
N THR A 242 -22.60 -2.96 6.76
CA THR A 242 -23.49 -2.43 7.80
C THR A 242 -23.53 -0.89 7.76
N ALA A 243 -22.37 -0.24 7.68
CA ALA A 243 -22.23 1.21 7.64
C ALA A 243 -22.86 1.84 6.39
N PHE A 244 -22.77 1.15 5.24
CA PHE A 244 -23.23 1.64 3.94
C PHE A 244 -24.28 0.72 3.31
N LYS A 245 -25.21 0.27 4.15
CA LYS A 245 -26.29 -0.65 3.77
C LYS A 245 -27.04 -0.18 2.52
N GLY A 246 -27.28 -1.09 1.59
CA GLY A 246 -27.89 -0.81 0.30
C GLY A 246 -26.90 -0.43 -0.80
N ARG A 247 -25.61 -0.20 -0.48
CA ARG A 247 -24.57 0.15 -1.48
C ARG A 247 -23.58 -1.00 -1.74
N LEU A 248 -23.25 -1.78 -0.71
CA LEU A 248 -22.16 -2.78 -0.72
C LEU A 248 -22.63 -4.25 -0.59
N ASP A 249 -23.94 -4.52 -0.67
CA ASP A 249 -24.51 -5.87 -0.46
C ASP A 249 -24.32 -6.82 -1.68
N GLY A 250 -23.54 -6.38 -2.66
CA GLY A 250 -23.29 -7.09 -3.90
C GLY A 250 -22.13 -8.08 -3.83
N LYS A 251 -21.61 -8.39 -5.02
CA LYS A 251 -20.44 -9.24 -5.20
C LYS A 251 -19.17 -8.55 -4.70
N PHE A 252 -18.20 -9.34 -4.23
CA PHE A 252 -16.88 -8.85 -3.87
C PHE A 252 -15.78 -9.83 -4.26
N ALA A 253 -14.59 -9.31 -4.53
CA ALA A 253 -13.36 -10.08 -4.66
C ALA A 253 -12.35 -9.60 -3.62
N VAL A 254 -11.40 -10.46 -3.26
CA VAL A 254 -10.28 -10.11 -2.38
C VAL A 254 -9.03 -9.89 -3.23
N MET A 255 -8.25 -8.88 -2.93
CA MET A 255 -7.01 -8.62 -3.65
C MET A 255 -5.97 -8.05 -2.71
N GLY A 256 -4.73 -8.52 -2.82
CA GLY A 256 -3.64 -7.99 -1.99
C GLY A 256 -2.26 -8.20 -2.56
N HIS A 257 -1.28 -7.52 -1.95
CA HIS A 257 0.13 -7.56 -2.35
C HIS A 257 1.08 -7.81 -1.17
N SER A 258 2.16 -8.57 -1.37
CA SER A 258 3.19 -8.81 -0.34
C SER A 258 2.60 -9.49 0.91
N GLN A 259 2.77 -8.90 2.10
CA GLN A 259 2.00 -9.29 3.30
C GLN A 259 0.50 -9.45 2.97
N GLY A 260 -0.07 -8.44 2.33
CA GLY A 260 -1.47 -8.41 1.95
C GLY A 260 -1.85 -9.46 0.90
N GLY A 261 -0.90 -9.90 0.08
CA GLY A 261 -1.09 -11.03 -0.84
C GLY A 261 -1.22 -12.34 -0.06
N GLY A 262 -0.40 -12.51 0.98
CA GLY A 262 -0.54 -13.62 1.93
C GLY A 262 -1.88 -13.56 2.67
N VAL A 263 -2.31 -12.37 3.12
CA VAL A 263 -3.62 -12.17 3.74
C VAL A 263 -4.76 -12.47 2.77
N ALA A 264 -4.64 -12.06 1.49
CA ALA A 264 -5.63 -12.36 0.47
C ALA A 264 -5.79 -13.87 0.28
N TRP A 265 -4.68 -14.60 0.15
CA TRP A 265 -4.70 -16.06 0.07
C TRP A 265 -5.31 -16.70 1.34
N ALA A 266 -4.87 -16.28 2.53
CA ALA A 266 -5.46 -16.75 3.79
C ALA A 266 -6.97 -16.42 3.89
N THR A 267 -7.42 -15.33 3.28
CA THR A 267 -8.85 -14.99 3.20
C THR A 267 -9.59 -15.98 2.30
N ALA A 268 -9.03 -16.40 1.17
CA ALA A 268 -9.62 -17.45 0.34
C ALA A 268 -9.76 -18.78 1.10
N GLU A 269 -8.73 -19.16 1.87
CA GLU A 269 -8.77 -20.33 2.75
C GLU A 269 -9.83 -20.18 3.84
N TYR A 270 -9.92 -19.01 4.47
CA TYR A 270 -10.90 -18.73 5.52
C TYR A 270 -12.34 -18.77 4.98
N VAL A 271 -12.60 -18.18 3.81
CA VAL A 271 -13.91 -18.27 3.13
C VAL A 271 -14.25 -19.73 2.82
N GLY A 272 -13.30 -20.52 2.32
CA GLY A 272 -13.51 -21.96 2.07
C GLY A 272 -13.86 -22.72 3.34
N GLN A 273 -13.16 -22.45 4.45
CA GLN A 273 -13.48 -23.03 5.75
C GLN A 273 -14.89 -22.65 6.24
N LEU A 274 -15.32 -21.41 6.02
CA LEU A 274 -16.66 -20.95 6.39
C LEU A 274 -17.75 -21.57 5.51
N GLN A 275 -17.47 -21.82 4.22
CA GLN A 275 -18.41 -22.49 3.31
C GLN A 275 -18.56 -23.99 3.62
N ASN A 276 -17.47 -24.65 4.03
CA ASN A 276 -17.43 -26.10 4.25
C ASN A 276 -17.83 -26.53 5.68
N LYS A 277 -17.86 -25.62 6.67
CA LYS A 277 -18.24 -25.94 8.05
C LYS A 277 -19.76 -25.78 8.28
N ALA A 278 -20.40 -26.82 8.81
CA ALA A 278 -21.69 -26.69 9.49
C ALA A 278 -21.49 -26.19 10.92
N GLY A 279 -22.05 -25.03 11.29
CA GLY A 279 -21.95 -24.49 12.66
C GLY A 279 -22.38 -23.03 12.82
N SER A 280 -22.41 -22.53 14.06
CA SER A 280 -22.84 -21.18 14.41
C SER A 280 -21.99 -20.07 13.78
N LEU A 281 -20.66 -20.27 13.67
CA LEU A 281 -19.76 -19.29 13.04
C LEU A 281 -20.00 -19.15 11.52
N ALA A 282 -20.24 -20.28 10.82
CA ALA A 282 -20.61 -20.26 9.41
C ALA A 282 -21.98 -19.61 9.18
N LYS A 283 -22.90 -19.72 10.16
CA LYS A 283 -24.21 -19.06 10.12
C LYS A 283 -24.12 -17.55 10.42
N GLU A 284 -23.23 -17.13 11.31
CA GLU A 284 -23.04 -15.72 11.69
C GLU A 284 -22.23 -14.95 10.63
N LEU A 285 -21.24 -15.60 10.00
CA LEU A 285 -20.41 -14.99 8.94
C LEU A 285 -20.83 -15.33 7.51
N GLY A 286 -21.83 -16.20 7.33
CA GLY A 286 -22.33 -16.58 6.02
C GLY A 286 -22.78 -15.37 5.18
N ASP A 287 -23.39 -14.38 5.83
CA ASP A 287 -23.78 -13.12 5.19
C ASP A 287 -22.58 -12.24 4.84
N ALA A 288 -21.51 -12.27 5.65
CA ALA A 288 -20.28 -11.51 5.39
C ALA A 288 -19.56 -12.03 4.13
N ILE A 289 -19.55 -13.34 3.90
CA ILE A 289 -18.90 -13.95 2.71
C ILE A 289 -19.82 -14.09 1.50
N LYS A 290 -21.09 -13.68 1.61
CA LYS A 290 -22.05 -13.71 0.50
C LYS A 290 -21.55 -12.85 -0.65
N GLY A 291 -21.62 -13.40 -1.87
CA GLY A 291 -21.20 -12.71 -3.08
C GLY A 291 -19.69 -12.73 -3.34
N TYR A 292 -18.90 -13.50 -2.60
CA TYR A 292 -17.50 -13.75 -2.92
C TYR A 292 -17.35 -14.33 -4.33
N VAL A 293 -16.48 -13.73 -5.16
CA VAL A 293 -16.25 -14.18 -6.55
C VAL A 293 -14.84 -14.67 -6.83
N GLY A 294 -13.92 -14.57 -5.87
CA GLY A 294 -12.54 -15.02 -6.01
C GLY A 294 -11.52 -14.09 -5.36
N THR A 295 -10.26 -14.51 -5.43
CA THR A 295 -9.11 -13.81 -4.84
C THR A 295 -7.96 -13.62 -5.82
N VAL A 296 -7.28 -12.47 -5.75
CA VAL A 296 -6.00 -12.18 -6.43
C VAL A 296 -4.90 -11.93 -5.39
N ALA A 297 -3.88 -12.78 -5.35
CA ALA A 297 -2.74 -12.69 -4.45
C ALA A 297 -1.47 -12.32 -5.24
N LEU A 298 -1.01 -11.08 -5.12
CA LEU A 298 0.19 -10.57 -5.78
C LEU A 298 1.42 -10.70 -4.86
N ALA A 299 2.49 -11.33 -5.33
CA ALA A 299 3.70 -11.67 -4.55
C ALA A 299 3.39 -12.05 -3.09
N PRO A 300 2.54 -13.06 -2.86
CA PRO A 300 2.06 -13.37 -1.52
C PRO A 300 3.17 -13.89 -0.63
N VAL A 301 3.28 -13.36 0.59
CA VAL A 301 4.10 -13.99 1.62
C VAL A 301 3.45 -15.32 2.03
N THR A 302 4.01 -16.43 1.55
CA THR A 302 3.57 -17.80 1.89
C THR A 302 4.44 -18.45 2.97
N LYS A 303 5.61 -17.88 3.29
CA LYS A 303 6.50 -18.31 4.37
C LYS A 303 7.02 -17.10 5.14
N ALA A 304 6.44 -16.84 6.31
CA ALA A 304 6.73 -15.66 7.13
C ALA A 304 8.21 -15.45 7.47
N TRP A 305 8.97 -16.53 7.66
CA TRP A 305 10.38 -16.48 8.06
C TRP A 305 11.38 -16.44 6.90
N GLU A 306 10.90 -16.52 5.66
CA GLU A 306 11.74 -16.59 4.45
C GLU A 306 11.70 -15.29 3.63
N VAL A 307 11.26 -14.18 4.25
CA VAL A 307 11.16 -12.83 3.64
C VAL A 307 12.38 -11.96 4.01
N GLY A 308 13.37 -12.56 4.68
CA GLY A 308 14.60 -11.91 5.12
C GLY A 308 14.58 -11.40 6.58
N THR A 309 15.73 -10.89 7.02
CA THR A 309 16.00 -10.52 8.42
C THR A 309 15.01 -9.49 8.95
N PHE A 310 14.79 -8.40 8.21
CA PHE A 310 13.89 -7.32 8.64
C PHE A 310 12.50 -7.87 8.98
N ALA A 311 11.93 -8.68 8.10
CA ALA A 311 10.57 -9.20 8.25
C ALA A 311 10.49 -10.20 9.41
N THR A 312 11.53 -11.04 9.57
CA THR A 312 11.67 -11.98 10.70
C THR A 312 11.71 -11.25 12.04
N VAL A 313 12.50 -10.17 12.16
CA VAL A 313 12.58 -9.37 13.39
C VAL A 313 11.23 -8.72 13.69
N MET A 314 10.56 -8.16 12.68
CA MET A 314 9.28 -7.48 12.86
C MET A 314 8.12 -8.43 13.18
N ALA A 315 8.09 -9.63 12.60
CA ALA A 315 7.12 -10.66 12.99
C ALA A 315 7.42 -11.21 14.40
N GLY A 316 8.69 -11.40 14.74
CA GLY A 316 9.09 -11.92 16.05
C GLY A 316 8.90 -10.92 17.21
N MET A 317 8.97 -9.61 16.96
CA MET A 317 8.88 -8.63 18.06
C MET A 317 7.52 -8.63 18.79
N ARG A 318 6.44 -9.10 18.18
CA ARG A 318 5.11 -9.20 18.83
C ARG A 318 4.64 -10.64 19.03
N LEU A 319 5.54 -11.62 18.88
CA LEU A 319 5.20 -13.03 18.99
C LEU A 319 4.69 -13.42 20.38
N GLY A 320 5.11 -12.69 21.43
CA GLY A 320 4.57 -12.82 22.80
C GLY A 320 3.07 -12.54 22.93
N SER A 321 2.46 -11.84 21.97
CA SER A 321 1.01 -11.65 21.92
C SER A 321 0.24 -12.89 21.47
N ILE A 322 0.93 -13.83 20.81
CA ILE A 322 0.38 -15.11 20.35
C ILE A 322 0.81 -16.23 21.30
N PHE A 323 2.07 -16.20 21.72
CA PHE A 323 2.68 -17.20 22.60
C PHE A 323 3.12 -16.55 23.91
N PRO A 324 2.31 -16.62 24.98
CA PRO A 324 2.62 -15.95 26.24
C PRO A 324 3.93 -16.39 26.90
N ASP A 325 4.48 -17.56 26.54
CA ASP A 325 5.76 -18.09 27.00
C ASP A 325 6.97 -17.63 26.15
N PHE A 326 6.75 -16.84 25.10
CA PHE A 326 7.81 -16.24 24.30
C PHE A 326 8.35 -14.96 24.93
N SER A 327 9.68 -14.86 24.97
CA SER A 327 10.41 -13.63 25.33
C SER A 327 11.41 -13.28 24.22
N LEU A 328 11.65 -11.99 24.01
CA LEU A 328 12.51 -11.51 22.91
C LEU A 328 13.92 -12.10 22.98
N ASP A 329 14.46 -12.29 24.18
CA ASP A 329 15.79 -12.85 24.38
C ASP A 329 15.92 -14.31 23.93
N GLN A 330 14.82 -15.04 23.69
CA GLN A 330 14.91 -16.38 23.10
C GLN A 330 15.43 -16.33 21.66
N TRP A 331 15.08 -15.30 20.90
CA TRP A 331 15.42 -15.19 19.49
C TRP A 331 16.45 -14.11 19.19
N PHE A 332 16.40 -13.00 19.92
CA PHE A 332 17.13 -11.80 19.54
C PHE A 332 18.42 -11.63 20.35
N THR A 333 19.45 -11.12 19.67
CA THR A 333 20.67 -10.65 20.32
C THR A 333 20.36 -9.37 21.13
N PRO A 334 21.24 -8.95 22.06
CA PRO A 334 21.09 -7.66 22.73
C PRO A 334 20.95 -6.48 21.76
N ALA A 335 21.69 -6.48 20.64
CA ALA A 335 21.58 -5.45 19.61
C ALA A 335 20.23 -5.50 18.86
N GLY A 336 19.70 -6.70 18.59
CA GLY A 336 18.36 -6.89 18.03
C GLY A 336 17.28 -6.32 18.94
N ILE A 337 17.34 -6.64 20.24
CA ILE A 337 16.41 -6.10 21.24
C ILE A 337 16.50 -4.58 21.31
N ALA A 338 17.70 -4.01 21.37
CA ALA A 338 17.88 -2.56 21.44
C ALA A 338 17.27 -1.82 20.23
N ARG A 339 17.38 -2.38 19.01
CA ARG A 339 16.73 -1.81 17.82
C ARG A 339 15.22 -2.06 17.76
N ILE A 340 14.73 -3.17 18.33
CA ILE A 340 13.29 -3.41 18.53
C ILE A 340 12.71 -2.36 19.51
N ASP A 341 13.41 -2.10 20.61
CA ASP A 341 12.98 -1.10 21.60
C ASP A 341 12.96 0.30 20.97
N LEU A 342 14.00 0.64 20.19
CA LEU A 342 14.03 1.90 19.46
C LEU A 342 12.84 2.04 18.50
N ILE A 343 12.58 1.05 17.64
CA ILE A 343 11.50 1.17 16.65
C ILE A 343 10.13 1.27 17.32
N ARG A 344 9.94 0.60 18.47
CA ARG A 344 8.73 0.76 19.30
C ARG A 344 8.64 2.16 19.89
N GLU A 345 9.71 2.68 20.46
CA GLU A 345 9.71 4.01 21.08
C GLU A 345 9.35 5.11 20.06
N ILE A 346 9.93 5.04 18.86
CA ILE A 346 9.70 6.06 17.82
C ILE A 346 8.47 5.76 16.95
N GLN A 347 7.82 4.61 17.17
CA GLN A 347 6.70 4.07 16.39
C GLN A 347 7.04 4.03 14.88
N GLY A 348 8.23 3.51 14.56
CA GLY A 348 8.75 3.49 13.20
C GLY A 348 7.96 2.56 12.27
N THR A 349 7.72 3.01 11.04
CA THR A 349 6.98 2.24 10.01
C THR A 349 7.87 1.18 9.35
N SER A 350 7.38 0.53 8.29
CA SER A 350 8.19 -0.41 7.51
C SER A 350 9.42 0.23 6.84
N SER A 351 9.36 1.53 6.49
CA SER A 351 10.49 2.27 5.95
C SER A 351 11.62 2.37 6.99
N VAL A 352 11.28 2.67 8.24
CA VAL A 352 12.24 2.74 9.36
C VAL A 352 12.82 1.36 9.67
N ALA A 353 11.99 0.32 9.71
CA ALA A 353 12.46 -1.05 9.94
C ALA A 353 13.48 -1.50 8.91
N GLN A 354 13.29 -1.15 7.63
CA GLN A 354 14.27 -1.47 6.59
C GLN A 354 15.62 -0.80 6.87
N GLN A 355 15.63 0.48 7.29
CA GLN A 355 16.90 1.16 7.63
C GLN A 355 17.61 0.55 8.83
N LEU A 356 16.85 0.01 9.79
CA LEU A 356 17.39 -0.60 11.00
C LEU A 356 17.88 -2.03 10.80
N PHE A 357 17.30 -2.80 9.86
CA PHE A 357 17.50 -4.25 9.82
C PHE A 357 17.85 -4.84 8.45
N LEU A 358 17.53 -4.18 7.33
CA LEU A 358 17.63 -4.80 6.00
C LEU A 358 19.09 -4.99 5.54
N ASN A 359 19.94 -4.00 5.78
CA ASN A 359 21.33 -3.97 5.27
C ASN A 359 22.35 -4.50 6.29
N SER A 360 21.92 -5.29 7.26
CA SER A 360 22.80 -5.91 8.25
C SER A 360 22.57 -7.42 8.27
N PRO A 361 23.63 -8.22 8.50
CA PRO A 361 23.51 -9.67 8.53
C PRO A 361 22.56 -10.11 9.65
N ALA A 362 21.82 -11.18 9.40
CA ALA A 362 20.87 -11.74 10.36
C ALA A 362 21.49 -12.00 11.75
N SER A 363 22.77 -12.39 11.79
CA SER A 363 23.53 -12.66 13.01
C SER A 363 23.67 -11.48 13.96
N ASP A 364 23.52 -10.24 13.45
CA ASP A 364 23.58 -9.05 14.30
C ASP A 364 22.35 -8.95 15.21
N PHE A 365 21.20 -9.48 14.77
CA PHE A 365 19.92 -9.33 15.47
C PHE A 365 19.33 -10.65 15.96
N LEU A 366 19.61 -11.77 15.29
CA LEU A 366 19.08 -13.09 15.59
C LEU A 366 20.17 -13.99 16.18
N LYS A 367 19.85 -14.68 17.27
CA LYS A 367 20.74 -15.68 17.90
C LYS A 367 20.94 -16.88 16.97
N PRO A 368 22.12 -17.51 16.98
CA PRO A 368 22.33 -18.79 16.29
C PRO A 368 21.29 -19.82 16.71
N GLY A 369 20.64 -20.46 15.74
CA GLY A 369 19.63 -21.48 16.00
C GLY A 369 18.29 -20.96 16.56
N TRP A 370 18.00 -19.66 16.51
CA TRP A 370 16.75 -19.06 17.00
C TRP A 370 15.49 -19.85 16.55
N TYR A 371 15.47 -20.28 15.29
CA TYR A 371 14.36 -21.03 14.69
C TYR A 371 14.10 -22.38 15.40
N ASN A 372 15.16 -23.09 15.78
CA ASN A 372 15.09 -24.40 16.44
C ASN A 372 15.19 -24.31 17.96
N GLY A 373 15.50 -23.14 18.51
CA GLY A 373 15.68 -22.93 19.96
C GLY A 373 14.38 -23.02 20.76
N SER A 374 13.22 -22.97 20.10
CA SER A 374 11.90 -23.10 20.71
C SER A 374 10.86 -23.62 19.71
N HIS A 375 9.64 -23.92 20.18
CA HIS A 375 8.55 -24.39 19.32
C HIS A 375 7.90 -23.27 18.49
N HIS A 376 8.04 -22.01 18.92
CA HIS A 376 7.31 -20.84 18.41
C HIS A 376 7.38 -20.67 16.89
N ALA A 377 8.56 -20.82 16.27
CA ALA A 377 8.74 -20.58 14.83
C ALA A 377 7.91 -21.58 14.01
N ARG A 378 8.06 -22.88 14.31
CA ARG A 378 7.32 -23.96 13.64
C ARG A 378 5.83 -23.88 13.90
N SER A 379 5.44 -23.58 15.14
CA SER A 379 4.02 -23.41 15.49
C SER A 379 3.40 -22.26 14.73
N PHE A 380 4.09 -21.11 14.65
CA PHE A 380 3.63 -19.96 13.86
C PHE A 380 3.44 -20.34 12.39
N GLU A 381 4.43 -20.95 11.75
CA GLU A 381 4.30 -21.40 10.36
C GLU A 381 3.12 -22.36 10.14
N GLY A 382 2.86 -23.23 11.12
CA GLY A 382 1.80 -24.23 11.07
C GLY A 382 0.39 -23.65 11.00
N PHE A 383 0.14 -22.40 11.43
CA PHE A 383 -1.17 -21.76 11.32
C PHE A 383 -1.17 -20.45 10.52
N ALA A 384 -0.04 -19.73 10.47
CA ALA A 384 0.02 -18.37 9.92
C ALA A 384 0.20 -18.36 8.40
N ASN A 385 1.00 -19.29 7.88
CA ASN A 385 1.37 -19.33 6.48
C ASN A 385 0.20 -19.84 5.62
N PRO A 386 -0.21 -19.09 4.58
CA PRO A 386 -1.15 -19.57 3.58
C PRO A 386 -0.48 -20.54 2.59
N GLY A 387 -1.29 -21.30 1.88
CA GLY A 387 -0.86 -22.34 0.94
C GLY A 387 -0.77 -23.72 1.58
N GLY A 388 -0.96 -24.76 0.77
CA GLY A 388 -1.03 -26.14 1.23
C GLY A 388 -2.31 -26.47 2.01
N ARG A 389 -3.42 -25.79 1.68
CA ARG A 389 -4.75 -26.02 2.27
C ARG A 389 -5.84 -25.85 1.22
N ASP A 390 -7.03 -26.32 1.55
CA ASP A 390 -8.23 -26.05 0.76
C ASP A 390 -8.67 -24.57 0.86
N PHE A 391 -9.29 -24.06 -0.20
CA PHE A 391 -9.65 -22.65 -0.33
C PHE A 391 -10.92 -22.44 -1.16
N ALA A 392 -11.60 -21.32 -0.96
CA ALA A 392 -12.69 -20.89 -1.83
C ALA A 392 -12.14 -20.32 -3.14
N GLY A 393 -12.22 -21.11 -4.21
CA GLY A 393 -11.85 -20.67 -5.56
C GLY A 393 -12.89 -19.72 -6.19
N PRO A 394 -12.53 -19.05 -7.30
CA PRO A 394 -11.22 -19.09 -7.97
C PRO A 394 -10.14 -18.23 -7.30
N LEU A 395 -8.87 -18.65 -7.38
CA LEU A 395 -7.70 -17.95 -6.85
C LEU A 395 -6.69 -17.68 -7.99
N MET A 396 -6.25 -16.43 -8.13
CA MET A 396 -5.10 -16.06 -8.97
C MET A 396 -3.91 -15.73 -8.06
N VAL A 397 -2.79 -16.40 -8.26
CA VAL A 397 -1.51 -16.06 -7.63
C VAL A 397 -0.61 -15.45 -8.69
N VAL A 398 0.02 -14.31 -8.41
CA VAL A 398 0.94 -13.64 -9.34
C VAL A 398 2.30 -13.47 -8.68
N GLN A 399 3.38 -13.88 -9.36
CA GLN A 399 4.73 -13.84 -8.80
C GLN A 399 5.75 -13.42 -9.85
N GLY A 400 6.65 -12.50 -9.48
CA GLY A 400 7.78 -12.11 -10.33
C GLY A 400 8.98 -13.05 -10.13
N THR A 401 9.71 -13.38 -11.20
CA THR A 401 10.89 -14.28 -11.13
C THR A 401 12.12 -13.63 -10.51
N GLN A 402 12.16 -12.29 -10.41
CA GLN A 402 13.27 -11.51 -9.83
C GLN A 402 12.85 -10.83 -8.52
N ASP A 403 11.86 -11.40 -7.81
CA ASP A 403 11.41 -10.89 -6.52
C ASP A 403 12.43 -11.19 -5.42
N VAL A 404 13.06 -10.13 -4.90
CA VAL A 404 14.10 -10.18 -3.87
C VAL A 404 13.57 -10.25 -2.45
N PHE A 405 12.27 -10.05 -2.24
CA PHE A 405 11.64 -10.10 -0.92
C PHE A 405 10.86 -11.40 -0.74
N VAL A 406 10.05 -11.77 -1.73
CA VAL A 406 9.25 -13.00 -1.73
C VAL A 406 9.74 -13.89 -2.86
N SER A 407 10.54 -14.90 -2.52
CA SER A 407 11.16 -15.78 -3.51
C SER A 407 10.12 -16.48 -4.38
N HIS A 408 10.34 -16.42 -5.69
CA HIS A 408 9.55 -17.14 -6.68
C HIS A 408 9.46 -18.64 -6.38
N ASP A 409 10.55 -19.26 -5.94
CA ASP A 409 10.61 -20.70 -5.69
C ASP A 409 9.77 -21.09 -4.48
N ILE A 410 9.75 -20.23 -3.45
CA ILE A 410 8.95 -20.42 -2.24
C ILE A 410 7.46 -20.30 -2.55
N THR A 411 7.08 -19.28 -3.33
CA THR A 411 5.69 -19.12 -3.80
C THR A 411 5.28 -20.30 -4.68
N SER A 412 6.14 -20.72 -5.62
CA SER A 412 5.88 -21.87 -6.51
C SER A 412 5.64 -23.17 -5.74
N ALA A 413 6.48 -23.47 -4.75
CA ALA A 413 6.30 -24.65 -3.90
C ALA A 413 4.97 -24.59 -3.10
N SER A 414 4.56 -23.39 -2.68
CA SER A 414 3.29 -23.20 -1.96
C SER A 414 2.08 -23.37 -2.87
N VAL A 415 2.17 -22.88 -4.13
CA VAL A 415 1.16 -23.12 -5.18
C VAL A 415 1.05 -24.61 -5.47
N GLU A 416 2.18 -25.29 -5.70
CA GLU A 416 2.20 -26.72 -5.99
C GLU A 416 1.56 -27.55 -4.87
N ALA A 417 1.95 -27.31 -3.61
CA ALA A 417 1.37 -27.99 -2.46
C ALA A 417 -0.15 -27.75 -2.35
N THR A 418 -0.62 -26.55 -2.69
CA THR A 418 -2.06 -26.22 -2.71
C THR A 418 -2.79 -26.99 -3.80
N CYS A 419 -2.21 -27.04 -5.00
CA CYS A 419 -2.76 -27.78 -6.15
C CYS A 419 -2.84 -29.29 -5.90
N GLN A 420 -1.90 -29.86 -5.16
CA GLN A 420 -1.92 -31.27 -4.79
C GLN A 420 -3.07 -31.60 -3.82
N ILE A 421 -3.44 -30.66 -2.94
CA ILE A 421 -4.52 -30.85 -1.95
C ILE A 421 -5.91 -30.60 -2.55
N SER A 422 -6.03 -29.59 -3.41
CA SER A 422 -7.31 -29.23 -4.04
C SER A 422 -7.21 -29.23 -5.57
N PRO A 423 -6.99 -30.40 -6.21
CA PRO A 423 -6.72 -30.51 -7.65
C PRO A 423 -7.89 -30.07 -8.53
N ASP A 424 -9.11 -30.08 -7.99
CA ASP A 424 -10.33 -29.65 -8.70
C ASP A 424 -10.67 -28.17 -8.45
N ASN A 425 -9.99 -27.49 -7.51
CA ASN A 425 -10.18 -26.06 -7.30
C ASN A 425 -9.50 -25.25 -8.40
N HIS A 426 -10.02 -24.05 -8.61
CA HIS A 426 -9.62 -23.17 -9.71
C HIS A 426 -8.47 -22.26 -9.24
N LEU A 427 -7.22 -22.63 -9.54
CA LEU A 427 -6.04 -21.81 -9.24
C LEU A 427 -5.32 -21.44 -10.53
N THR A 428 -5.09 -20.16 -10.76
CA THR A 428 -4.26 -19.66 -11.87
C THR A 428 -2.98 -19.05 -11.30
N TYR A 429 -1.84 -19.64 -11.62
CA TYR A 429 -0.53 -19.13 -11.24
C TYR A 429 0.10 -18.34 -12.39
N VAL A 430 0.25 -17.03 -12.21
CA VAL A 430 0.83 -16.12 -13.20
C VAL A 430 2.28 -15.83 -12.80
N VAL A 431 3.23 -16.32 -13.58
CA VAL A 431 4.65 -16.05 -13.39
C VAL A 431 5.06 -14.91 -14.32
N VAL A 432 5.66 -13.85 -13.78
CA VAL A 432 6.03 -12.64 -14.52
C VAL A 432 7.54 -12.58 -14.65
N ASP A 433 8.04 -12.93 -15.83
CA ASP A 433 9.47 -13.07 -16.05
C ASP A 433 10.21 -11.72 -16.01
N GLY A 434 11.32 -11.68 -15.28
CA GLY A 434 12.19 -10.50 -15.13
C GLY A 434 11.64 -9.40 -14.23
N TYR A 435 10.47 -9.57 -13.62
CA TYR A 435 9.87 -8.60 -12.72
C TYR A 435 10.17 -8.90 -11.25
N GLY A 436 10.40 -7.84 -10.47
CA GLY A 436 10.58 -7.89 -9.02
C GLY A 436 9.30 -7.62 -8.23
N HIS A 437 9.44 -7.54 -6.91
CA HIS A 437 8.34 -7.53 -5.92
C HIS A 437 7.20 -6.56 -6.20
N THR A 438 7.51 -5.27 -6.37
CA THR A 438 6.49 -4.21 -6.51
C THR A 438 6.13 -3.92 -7.98
N PRO A 439 7.10 -3.85 -8.92
CA PRO A 439 6.79 -3.57 -10.32
C PRO A 439 5.81 -4.55 -10.98
N LEU A 440 5.74 -5.80 -10.49
CA LEU A 440 4.79 -6.79 -11.01
C LEU A 440 3.32 -6.34 -10.91
N ILE A 441 2.97 -5.47 -9.95
CA ILE A 441 1.60 -4.94 -9.79
C ILE A 441 1.19 -4.14 -11.03
N SER A 442 2.10 -3.31 -11.54
CA SER A 442 1.87 -2.50 -12.74
C SER A 442 1.96 -3.36 -14.00
N ALA A 443 2.92 -4.28 -14.05
CA ALA A 443 3.14 -5.17 -15.20
C ALA A 443 1.95 -6.07 -15.51
N THR A 444 1.24 -6.51 -14.46
CA THR A 444 0.12 -7.45 -14.58
C THR A 444 -1.25 -6.79 -14.50
N ARG A 445 -1.29 -5.46 -14.60
CA ARG A 445 -2.51 -4.66 -14.41
C ARG A 445 -3.69 -5.09 -15.26
N LEU A 446 -3.45 -5.32 -16.54
CA LEU A 446 -4.50 -5.78 -17.44
C LEU A 446 -4.85 -7.26 -17.23
N THR A 447 -3.92 -8.06 -16.73
CA THR A 447 -4.14 -9.49 -16.45
C THR A 447 -5.11 -9.69 -15.29
N TYR A 448 -4.84 -9.09 -14.13
CA TYR A 448 -5.75 -9.26 -12.98
C TYR A 448 -7.07 -8.51 -13.17
N ILE A 449 -7.10 -7.37 -13.88
CA ILE A 449 -8.36 -6.66 -14.09
C ILE A 449 -9.30 -7.47 -14.98
N GLN A 450 -8.78 -8.09 -16.04
CA GLN A 450 -9.58 -8.96 -16.91
C GLN A 450 -10.09 -10.18 -16.13
N TRP A 451 -9.24 -10.76 -15.29
CA TRP A 451 -9.64 -11.87 -14.42
C TRP A 451 -10.76 -11.47 -13.46
N LEU A 452 -10.65 -10.31 -12.80
CA LEU A 452 -11.70 -9.78 -11.92
C LEU A 452 -13.00 -9.56 -12.69
N GLU A 453 -12.94 -8.96 -13.88
CA GLU A 453 -14.11 -8.74 -14.73
C GLU A 453 -14.85 -10.03 -15.06
N ASP A 454 -14.11 -11.10 -15.37
CA ASP A 454 -14.68 -12.42 -15.64
C ASP A 454 -15.40 -12.98 -14.41
N ARG A 455 -14.82 -12.82 -13.22
CA ARG A 455 -15.42 -13.25 -11.94
C ARG A 455 -16.69 -12.47 -11.61
N PHE A 456 -16.65 -11.14 -11.69
CA PHE A 456 -17.83 -10.31 -11.44
C PHE A 456 -18.95 -10.55 -12.47
N SER A 457 -18.60 -10.81 -13.72
CA SER A 457 -19.53 -11.18 -14.81
C SER A 457 -20.07 -12.60 -14.69
N GLY A 458 -19.60 -13.40 -13.74
CA GLY A 458 -20.05 -14.78 -13.53
C GLY A 458 -19.56 -15.76 -14.60
N LYS A 459 -18.46 -15.45 -15.30
CA LYS A 459 -17.82 -16.41 -16.20
C LYS A 459 -17.18 -17.53 -15.38
N THR A 460 -17.48 -18.77 -15.74
CA THR A 460 -16.88 -19.98 -15.13
C THR A 460 -15.35 -19.93 -15.24
N ALA A 461 -14.66 -20.24 -14.14
CA ALA A 461 -13.21 -20.39 -14.15
C ALA A 461 -12.82 -21.75 -14.73
N GLN A 462 -11.60 -21.86 -15.26
CA GLN A 462 -11.07 -23.15 -15.70
C GLN A 462 -10.80 -24.06 -14.49
N SER A 463 -11.32 -25.28 -14.52
CA SER A 463 -11.14 -26.26 -13.46
C SER A 463 -9.67 -26.62 -13.29
N GLY A 464 -9.29 -26.85 -12.03
CA GLY A 464 -7.94 -27.25 -11.64
C GLY A 464 -6.91 -26.13 -11.69
N CYS A 465 -5.65 -26.53 -11.53
CA CYS A 465 -4.52 -25.62 -11.51
C CYS A 465 -3.96 -25.38 -12.90
N SER A 466 -3.72 -24.11 -13.23
CA SER A 466 -3.03 -23.70 -14.46
C SER A 466 -1.90 -22.71 -14.15
N GLN A 467 -0.86 -22.73 -14.99
CA GLN A 467 0.22 -21.77 -14.95
C GLN A 467 0.25 -20.95 -16.24
N VAL A 468 0.46 -19.64 -16.12
CA VAL A 468 0.61 -18.69 -17.21
C VAL A 468 1.94 -17.97 -17.00
N ASN A 469 2.85 -18.06 -17.97
CA ASN A 469 4.08 -17.29 -17.95
C ASN A 469 3.88 -16.02 -18.79
N LEU A 470 4.17 -14.86 -18.21
CA LEU A 470 4.16 -13.56 -18.88
C LEU A 470 5.59 -13.10 -19.10
N GLU A 471 5.91 -12.80 -20.35
CA GLU A 471 7.23 -12.34 -20.78
C GLU A 471 7.15 -10.88 -21.26
N SER A 472 8.27 -10.17 -21.19
CA SER A 472 8.39 -8.85 -21.80
C SER A 472 8.28 -8.94 -23.32
N VAL A 473 7.61 -7.96 -23.95
CA VAL A 473 7.50 -7.87 -25.42
C VAL A 473 8.88 -7.81 -26.10
N GLU A 474 9.86 -7.19 -25.44
CA GLU A 474 11.25 -7.07 -25.93
C GLU A 474 12.13 -8.28 -25.56
N GLY A 475 11.58 -9.32 -24.90
CA GLY A 475 12.31 -10.52 -24.49
C GLY A 475 13.34 -10.32 -23.36
N SER A 476 13.57 -9.08 -22.92
CA SER A 476 14.33 -8.76 -21.71
C SER A 476 13.59 -7.68 -20.94
N ALA A 477 13.08 -8.02 -19.75
CA ALA A 477 12.58 -7.01 -18.82
C ALA A 477 13.80 -6.38 -18.14
N GLN A 478 14.13 -5.14 -18.45
CA GLN A 478 14.99 -4.37 -17.57
C GLN A 478 14.16 -3.99 -16.34
N ALA A 479 14.56 -4.48 -15.17
CA ALA A 479 14.02 -4.00 -13.90
C ALA A 479 14.37 -2.51 -13.79
N GLY A 480 13.41 -1.63 -14.13
CA GLY A 480 13.62 -0.20 -14.00
C GLY A 480 13.98 0.12 -12.55
N HIS A 481 15.10 0.81 -12.33
CA HIS A 481 15.53 1.22 -10.99
C HIS A 481 14.69 2.37 -10.43
N SER A 482 13.88 3.02 -11.29
CA SER A 482 13.16 4.26 -11.01
C SER A 482 11.67 4.02 -10.79
N PHE A 483 11.29 3.29 -9.74
CA PHE A 483 9.91 3.26 -9.28
C PHE A 483 9.85 3.61 -7.78
N PRO A 484 8.92 4.47 -7.35
CA PRO A 484 8.70 4.72 -5.93
C PRO A 484 8.18 3.42 -5.33
N GLN A 485 9.00 2.77 -4.50
CA GLN A 485 8.57 1.56 -3.81
C GLN A 485 7.65 1.93 -2.65
N TRP A 486 7.88 3.08 -1.98
CA TRP A 486 7.11 3.53 -0.82
C TRP A 486 7.09 5.07 -0.71
N THR A 487 5.91 5.61 -0.38
CA THR A 487 5.53 7.02 -0.11
C THR A 487 5.08 7.91 -1.27
N SER A 488 4.26 8.89 -0.89
CA SER A 488 3.44 9.77 -1.73
C SER A 488 4.25 10.94 -2.29
N GLY A 489 4.35 11.00 -3.62
CA GLY A 489 4.87 12.15 -4.36
C GLY A 489 6.30 11.94 -4.87
N LEU A 490 6.54 12.44 -6.09
CA LEU A 490 7.85 12.44 -6.75
C LEU A 490 8.94 13.13 -5.92
N GLU A 491 8.57 14.01 -4.98
CA GLU A 491 9.50 14.79 -4.15
C GLU A 491 10.03 14.00 -2.93
N HIS A 492 9.42 12.88 -2.56
CA HIS A 492 9.81 12.04 -1.42
C HIS A 492 9.96 10.55 -1.77
N SER A 493 10.12 10.23 -3.06
CA SER A 493 10.30 8.87 -3.54
C SER A 493 11.68 8.32 -3.16
N TYR A 494 11.74 7.32 -2.30
CA TYR A 494 12.98 6.57 -2.03
C TYR A 494 13.21 5.52 -3.13
N LEU A 495 14.43 5.52 -3.69
CA LEU A 495 14.92 4.43 -4.52
C LEU A 495 15.39 3.28 -3.61
N ASN A 496 15.04 2.05 -3.95
CA ASN A 496 15.36 0.84 -3.18
C ASN A 496 16.88 0.64 -3.03
N VAL A 497 17.32 0.13 -1.86
CA VAL A 497 18.70 -0.31 -1.56
C VAL A 497 19.11 -1.60 -2.30
N GLY A 498 18.18 -2.25 -3.00
CA GLY A 498 18.49 -3.27 -4.02
C GLY A 498 19.19 -2.75 -5.28
N SER A 499 19.46 -1.44 -5.36
CA SER A 499 20.32 -0.86 -6.38
C SER A 499 21.77 -0.83 -5.89
N VAL A 500 22.57 -1.79 -6.34
CA VAL A 500 24.03 -1.69 -6.27
C VAL A 500 24.42 -0.49 -7.14
N TYR A 501 24.79 0.63 -6.53
CA TYR A 501 25.40 1.75 -7.24
C TYR A 501 26.89 1.42 -7.47
N GLU A 502 27.25 1.08 -8.71
CA GLU A 502 28.58 1.46 -9.20
C GLU A 502 28.57 2.97 -9.43
N MET A 503 29.48 3.69 -8.75
CA MET A 503 29.70 5.12 -9.00
C MET A 503 30.27 5.33 -10.42
N GLY A 504 29.37 5.40 -11.40
CA GLY A 504 29.66 5.88 -12.75
C GLY A 504 29.12 7.29 -12.93
N VAL A 505 29.99 8.30 -12.85
CA VAL A 505 29.66 9.69 -13.18
C VAL A 505 29.19 9.73 -14.65
N SER A 506 27.93 10.06 -14.91
CA SER A 506 27.48 10.43 -16.26
C SER A 506 26.26 11.35 -16.25
N CYS A 507 26.38 12.42 -17.04
CA CYS A 507 25.57 13.62 -17.07
C CYS A 507 24.08 13.42 -17.40
N LEU A 508 23.22 14.23 -16.75
CA LEU A 508 21.81 14.43 -17.07
C LEU A 508 21.59 14.87 -18.53
N ARG A 509 20.71 14.16 -19.25
CA ARG A 509 20.02 14.66 -20.45
C ARG A 509 18.55 14.89 -20.11
N PHE A 510 18.08 16.12 -20.24
CA PHE A 510 16.66 16.48 -20.18
C PHE A 510 16.01 16.32 -21.56
N SER A 511 14.84 15.67 -21.62
CA SER A 511 13.95 15.66 -22.78
C SER A 511 12.74 16.54 -22.47
N LEU A 512 12.60 17.68 -23.16
CA LEU A 512 11.48 18.61 -23.04
C LEU A 512 10.46 18.37 -24.17
N PHE A 513 9.19 18.17 -23.80
CA PHE A 513 8.04 18.23 -24.72
C PHE A 513 7.60 19.68 -24.93
N PHE A 514 7.43 20.10 -26.18
CA PHE A 514 7.05 21.46 -26.58
C PHE A 514 5.52 21.69 -26.52
N GLY A 515 5.10 22.79 -25.90
CA GLY A 515 3.75 23.34 -26.05
C GLY A 515 3.43 24.49 -25.09
N GLY A 516 3.64 25.75 -25.51
CA GLY A 516 3.09 26.95 -24.85
C GLY A 516 4.11 27.86 -24.17
N THR A 517 4.08 29.15 -24.54
CA THR A 517 5.02 30.19 -24.10
C THR A 517 4.63 30.75 -22.72
N LEU A 518 5.43 30.51 -21.69
CA LEU A 518 5.44 31.29 -20.44
C LEU A 518 6.88 31.42 -19.95
N ALA A 519 7.37 32.66 -19.81
CA ALA A 519 8.65 32.93 -19.16
C ALA A 519 8.42 32.88 -17.63
N VAL A 520 8.99 31.87 -16.96
CA VAL A 520 8.97 31.75 -15.50
C VAL A 520 10.35 32.16 -14.99
N TRP A 521 10.39 33.10 -14.04
CA TRP A 521 11.59 33.42 -13.26
C TRP A 521 11.57 32.55 -12.00
N GLN A 522 12.57 31.69 -11.81
CA GLN A 522 12.78 30.96 -10.57
C GLN A 522 14.13 31.37 -9.99
N ASP A 523 14.13 31.85 -8.74
CA ASP A 523 15.34 31.95 -7.93
C ASP A 523 15.61 30.54 -7.36
N VAL A 524 16.80 30.00 -7.61
CA VAL A 524 17.22 28.67 -7.13
C VAL A 524 18.31 28.86 -6.09
N VAL A 525 18.12 28.25 -4.92
CA VAL A 525 19.15 28.09 -3.88
C VAL A 525 19.60 26.64 -3.90
N MET A 526 20.89 26.41 -4.10
CA MET A 526 21.49 25.08 -4.17
C MET A 526 22.52 24.96 -3.04
N ILE A 527 22.43 23.91 -2.21
CA ILE A 527 23.38 23.65 -1.13
C ILE A 527 24.26 22.46 -1.54
N ILE A 528 25.57 22.71 -1.67
CA ILE A 528 26.58 21.68 -1.95
C ILE A 528 27.62 21.76 -0.83
N ASN A 529 27.85 20.64 -0.13
CA ASN A 529 28.81 20.54 0.98
C ASN A 529 28.65 21.65 2.06
N GLY A 530 27.42 22.04 2.37
CA GLY A 530 27.13 23.03 3.41
C GLY A 530 27.36 24.49 3.01
N LEU A 531 27.53 24.79 1.72
CA LEU A 531 27.60 26.15 1.19
C LEU A 531 26.38 26.45 0.30
N GLU A 532 25.69 27.55 0.57
CA GLU A 532 24.57 28.06 -0.23
C GLU A 532 25.06 28.81 -1.47
N TYR A 533 24.55 28.43 -2.64
CA TYR A 533 24.72 29.14 -3.89
C TYR A 533 23.35 29.62 -4.39
N ALA A 534 23.19 30.94 -4.53
CA ALA A 534 22.00 31.56 -5.10
C ALA A 534 22.28 32.08 -6.52
N GLY A 535 21.43 31.72 -7.49
CA GLY A 535 21.57 32.18 -8.87
C GLY A 535 20.23 32.28 -9.61
N ARG A 536 20.13 33.27 -10.51
CA ARG A 536 18.98 33.49 -11.42
C ARG A 536 19.20 32.80 -12.76
N ILE A 537 18.29 31.94 -13.18
CA ILE A 537 18.28 31.38 -14.54
C ILE A 537 17.33 32.22 -15.40
N THR A 538 17.83 32.73 -16.54
CA THR A 538 17.01 33.37 -17.59
C THR A 538 17.00 32.45 -18.81
N VAL A 539 15.83 31.95 -19.21
CA VAL A 539 15.68 31.18 -20.46
C VAL A 539 15.22 32.12 -21.57
N ILE A 540 16.10 32.43 -22.52
CA ILE A 540 15.77 33.15 -23.76
C ILE A 540 15.67 32.12 -24.88
N VAL A 541 14.48 31.92 -25.45
CA VAL A 541 14.27 31.09 -26.63
C VAL A 541 14.48 31.96 -27.88
N GLY A 542 15.60 31.78 -28.57
CA GLY A 542 15.91 32.43 -29.85
C GLY A 542 16.66 31.50 -30.79
N TYR A 543 16.19 31.39 -32.04
CA TYR A 543 16.78 30.60 -33.11
C TYR A 543 18.28 30.90 -33.29
N LEU A 544 19.13 29.88 -33.24
CA LEU A 544 20.54 29.98 -33.64
C LEU A 544 20.77 29.08 -34.86
N ILE A 545 20.90 29.75 -36.01
CA ILE A 545 21.39 29.18 -37.27
C ILE A 545 22.89 28.91 -37.09
N LEU A 546 23.30 27.64 -37.19
CA LEU A 546 24.71 27.26 -37.20
C LEU A 546 25.34 27.61 -38.56
N SER A 547 26.22 28.61 -38.60
CA SER A 547 27.22 28.74 -39.67
C SER A 547 28.58 28.26 -39.18
N LYS A 548 29.14 27.31 -39.92
CA LYS A 548 30.46 26.70 -39.76
C LYS A 548 31.57 27.74 -40.06
N HIS A 549 32.53 27.93 -39.15
CA HIS A 549 33.92 28.24 -39.51
C HIS A 549 34.85 27.82 -38.36
N GLY A 550 35.90 27.08 -38.72
CA GLY A 550 36.95 26.66 -37.80
C GLY A 550 38.18 27.55 -37.86
N ALA A 551 39.04 27.38 -36.87
CA ALA A 551 40.47 27.15 -36.97
C ALA A 551 40.86 26.33 -35.73
#